data_AF-A0A6A4M3Y3-F1
#
_entry.id   AF-A0A6A4M3Y3-F1
#
_cell.length_a   1.000
_cell.length_b   1.000
_cell.length_c   1.000
_cell.angle_alpha   90.00
_cell.angle_beta   90.00
_cell.angle_gamma   90.00
#
_symmetry.space_group_name_H-M   'P 1'
#
loop_
_entity.id
_entity.type
_entity.pdbx_description
1 polymer ?
#
loop_
_entity_poly.entity_id
_entity_poly.type
_entity_poly.pdbx_seq_one_letter_code
_entity_poly.pdbx_strand_id
1 'polypeptide(L)'
;MKKSSKFLPSGFEHLKDFPRPFWLALFVEGTRFTQEKLLAAQEYASSAGLPVPRNVLVPRTKGFVLAVNHLRSFVPAIYDATVAIPINEPRPTLLRILRGRSSVIHVHIKRHLMEELPETNSGIAQWCKDMFVAKDALLEQHLVNDTFGDKDCQDIGRPKKSLFRQVFRMVFDPASVGSIHTLCNFSGNCYDPDA
;
A
#
# COMPACT_ATOMS: atom_id res chain seq x y z
N MET A 1 -27.61 3.22 -8.77
CA MET A 1 -26.20 2.77 -8.91
C MET A 1 -26.01 1.43 -8.17
N LYS A 2 -26.40 0.30 -8.78
CA LYS A 2 -26.28 -1.06 -8.21
C LYS A 2 -25.48 -1.93 -9.21
N LYS A 3 -24.15 -1.90 -9.18
CA LYS A 3 -23.33 -2.72 -10.10
C LYS A 3 -21.94 -2.99 -9.52
N SER A 4 -21.83 -3.88 -8.52
CA SER A 4 -20.54 -4.49 -8.15
C SER A 4 -20.59 -5.71 -7.21
N SER A 5 -21.74 -6.24 -6.79
CA SER A 5 -21.73 -7.35 -5.82
C SER A 5 -21.50 -8.75 -6.44
N LYS A 6 -21.83 -8.95 -7.73
CA LYS A 6 -21.73 -10.28 -8.38
C LYS A 6 -20.38 -10.58 -9.05
N PHE A 7 -19.58 -9.57 -9.36
CA PHE A 7 -18.33 -9.74 -10.14
C PHE A 7 -17.09 -10.00 -9.28
N LEU A 8 -17.11 -9.52 -8.03
CA LEU A 8 -15.96 -9.64 -7.13
C LEU A 8 -15.65 -11.10 -6.73
N PRO A 9 -16.65 -11.95 -6.40
CA PRO A 9 -16.37 -13.35 -6.06
C PRO A 9 -15.74 -14.11 -7.23
N SER A 10 -16.31 -13.99 -8.44
CA SER A 10 -15.75 -14.65 -9.64
C SER A 10 -14.35 -14.16 -9.99
N GLY A 11 -14.04 -12.90 -9.69
CA GLY A 11 -12.69 -12.34 -9.87
C GLY A 11 -11.66 -13.01 -8.95
N PHE A 12 -12.01 -13.27 -7.69
CA PHE A 12 -11.11 -13.92 -6.74
C PHE A 12 -10.88 -15.40 -7.05
N GLU A 13 -11.91 -16.12 -7.52
CA GLU A 13 -11.74 -17.52 -7.95
C GLU A 13 -10.75 -17.65 -9.12
N HIS A 14 -10.80 -16.74 -10.10
CA HIS A 14 -9.83 -16.75 -11.20
C HIS A 14 -8.39 -16.46 -10.76
N LEU A 15 -8.18 -15.84 -9.59
CA LEU A 15 -6.82 -15.60 -9.07
C LEU A 15 -6.20 -16.88 -8.50
N LYS A 16 -7.00 -17.88 -8.14
CA LYS A 16 -6.51 -19.15 -7.61
C LYS A 16 -5.71 -19.93 -8.65
N ASP A 17 -6.21 -19.98 -9.89
CA ASP A 17 -5.60 -20.70 -11.00
C ASP A 17 -4.64 -19.82 -11.81
N PHE A 18 -4.26 -18.65 -11.27
CA PHE A 18 -3.39 -17.74 -11.99
C PHE A 18 -1.97 -18.33 -12.08
N PRO A 19 -1.40 -18.50 -13.28
CA PRO A 19 -0.20 -19.33 -13.50
C PRO A 19 1.11 -18.68 -13.01
N ARG A 20 1.05 -17.52 -12.35
CA ARG A 20 2.22 -16.75 -11.92
C ARG A 20 1.96 -16.13 -10.54
N PRO A 21 3.01 -15.84 -9.75
CA PRO A 21 2.86 -15.02 -8.55
C PRO A 21 2.23 -13.67 -8.89
N PHE A 22 1.30 -13.20 -8.06
CA PHE A 22 0.62 -11.93 -8.26
C PHE A 22 0.56 -11.11 -6.96
N TRP A 23 0.38 -9.80 -7.11
CA TRP A 23 0.11 -8.88 -6.01
C TRP A 23 -1.28 -8.28 -6.21
N LEU A 24 -2.12 -8.36 -5.17
CA LEU A 24 -3.43 -7.74 -5.17
C LEU A 24 -3.43 -6.52 -4.24
N ALA A 25 -3.56 -5.33 -4.81
CA ALA A 25 -3.70 -4.10 -4.04
C ALA A 25 -5.16 -3.82 -3.69
N LEU A 26 -5.47 -3.71 -2.39
CA LEU A 26 -6.82 -3.39 -1.90
C LEU A 26 -6.82 -2.03 -1.20
N PHE A 27 -7.61 -1.10 -1.73
CA PHE A 27 -7.84 0.21 -1.13
C PHE A 27 -9.16 0.22 -0.36
N VAL A 28 -9.12 -0.14 0.91
CA VAL A 28 -10.34 -0.29 1.72
C VAL A 28 -11.03 1.04 2.03
N GLU A 29 -10.33 2.18 1.94
CA GLU A 29 -10.95 3.52 1.98
C GLU A 29 -11.91 3.76 0.81
N GLY A 30 -11.65 3.09 -0.33
CA GLY A 30 -12.46 3.14 -1.54
C GLY A 30 -12.37 4.45 -2.33
N THR A 31 -11.71 5.49 -1.80
CA THR A 31 -11.52 6.76 -2.53
C THR A 31 -10.20 7.44 -2.12
N ARG A 32 -9.72 8.37 -2.95
CA ARG A 32 -8.58 9.23 -2.59
C ARG A 32 -8.92 10.14 -1.40
N PHE A 33 -7.97 10.25 -0.48
CA PHE A 33 -7.97 11.22 0.62
C PHE A 33 -8.08 12.65 0.09
N THR A 34 -9.04 13.40 0.62
CA THR A 34 -9.16 14.86 0.49
C THR A 34 -9.70 15.42 1.80
N GLN A 35 -9.46 16.70 2.07
CA GLN A 35 -9.88 17.32 3.34
C GLN A 35 -11.40 17.28 3.51
N GLU A 36 -12.15 17.47 2.44
CA GLU A 36 -13.62 17.45 2.44
C GLU A 36 -14.15 16.06 2.83
N LYS A 37 -13.47 15.01 2.36
CA LYS A 37 -13.85 13.63 2.70
C LYS A 37 -13.44 13.23 4.10
N LEU A 38 -12.34 13.79 4.60
CA LEU A 38 -11.94 13.61 5.98
C LEU A 38 -13.01 14.19 6.91
N LEU A 39 -13.48 15.42 6.65
CA LEU A 39 -14.56 16.03 7.43
C LEU A 39 -15.84 15.18 7.41
N ALA A 40 -16.26 14.73 6.23
CA ALA A 40 -17.41 13.83 6.10
C ALA A 40 -17.20 12.49 6.83
N ALA A 41 -15.98 11.96 6.82
CA ALA A 41 -15.63 10.75 7.54
C ALA A 41 -15.65 10.95 9.06
N GLN A 42 -15.26 12.13 9.55
CA GLN A 42 -15.33 12.50 10.98
C GLN A 42 -16.77 12.66 11.47
N GLU A 43 -17.64 13.28 10.66
CA GLU A 43 -19.08 13.37 10.95
C GLU A 43 -19.72 11.98 11.00
N TYR A 44 -19.38 11.11 10.05
CA TYR A 44 -19.83 9.72 10.05
C TYR A 44 -19.32 8.96 11.28
N ALA A 45 -18.04 9.08 11.61
CA ALA A 45 -17.46 8.40 12.77
C ALA A 45 -18.12 8.84 14.08
N SER A 46 -18.34 10.16 14.24
CA SER A 46 -18.98 10.75 15.41
C SER A 46 -20.42 10.27 15.56
N SER A 47 -21.20 10.25 14.47
CA SER A 47 -22.60 9.79 14.51
C SER A 47 -22.73 8.27 14.71
N ALA A 48 -21.74 7.49 14.27
CA ALA A 48 -21.72 6.04 14.41
C ALA A 48 -21.05 5.55 15.72
N GLY A 49 -20.57 6.47 16.57
CA GLY A 49 -19.85 6.12 17.80
C GLY A 49 -18.50 5.43 17.57
N LEU A 50 -17.87 5.68 16.42
CA LEU A 50 -16.54 5.17 16.08
C LEU A 50 -15.45 6.18 16.48
N PRO A 51 -14.20 5.74 16.68
CA PRO A 51 -13.06 6.65 16.83
C PRO A 51 -12.99 7.63 15.64
N VAL A 52 -12.92 8.92 15.95
CA VAL A 52 -12.90 9.98 14.93
C VAL A 52 -11.50 10.08 14.34
N PRO A 53 -11.30 9.72 13.05
CA PRO A 53 -9.97 9.71 12.45
C PRO A 53 -9.48 11.13 12.13
N ARG A 54 -8.16 11.35 12.17
CA ARG A 54 -7.55 12.66 11.85
C ARG A 54 -6.75 12.65 10.55
N ASN A 55 -6.16 11.51 10.22
CA ASN A 55 -5.20 11.36 9.15
C ASN A 55 -5.65 10.32 8.10
N VAL A 56 -6.63 9.46 8.43
CA VAL A 56 -7.15 8.40 7.56
C VAL A 56 -8.65 8.54 7.28
N LEU A 57 -9.14 7.86 6.24
CA LEU A 57 -10.58 7.71 6.02
C LEU A 57 -11.12 6.46 6.72
N VAL A 58 -12.42 6.46 7.04
CA VAL A 58 -13.08 5.29 7.63
C VAL A 58 -13.11 4.13 6.60
N PRO A 59 -12.58 2.93 6.94
CA PRO A 59 -12.47 1.84 5.97
C PRO A 59 -13.83 1.22 5.64
N ARG A 60 -14.02 0.89 4.36
CA ARG A 60 -15.16 0.12 3.85
C ARG A 60 -14.83 -1.38 3.90
N THR A 61 -15.22 -2.01 5.00
CA THR A 61 -14.80 -3.39 5.32
C THR A 61 -15.43 -4.48 4.44
N LYS A 62 -16.58 -4.25 3.81
CA LYS A 62 -17.31 -5.28 3.04
C LYS A 62 -16.46 -5.95 1.94
N GLY A 63 -15.73 -5.15 1.16
CA GLY A 63 -14.87 -5.68 0.10
C GLY A 63 -13.65 -6.42 0.65
N PHE A 64 -13.11 -5.95 1.77
CA PHE A 64 -11.99 -6.59 2.45
C PHE A 64 -12.37 -7.95 3.04
N VAL A 65 -13.50 -8.02 3.75
CA VAL A 65 -14.03 -9.28 4.30
C VAL A 65 -14.23 -10.31 3.19
N LEU A 66 -14.83 -9.89 2.06
CA LEU A 66 -15.01 -10.76 0.91
C LEU A 66 -13.66 -11.26 0.38
N ALA A 67 -12.68 -10.36 0.19
CA ALA A 67 -11.36 -10.74 -0.29
C ALA A 67 -10.67 -11.73 0.65
N VAL A 68 -10.67 -11.48 1.96
CA VAL A 68 -10.06 -12.39 2.94
C VAL A 68 -10.69 -13.78 2.88
N ASN A 69 -12.03 -13.87 2.82
CA ASN A 69 -12.72 -15.15 2.80
C ASN A 69 -12.38 -16.01 1.57
N HIS A 70 -12.27 -15.41 0.38
CA HIS A 70 -11.93 -16.16 -0.84
C HIS A 70 -10.44 -16.45 -0.96
N LEU A 71 -9.59 -15.50 -0.56
CA LEU A 71 -8.15 -15.57 -0.76
C LEU A 71 -7.42 -16.36 0.33
N ARG A 72 -8.04 -16.57 1.50
CA ARG A 72 -7.39 -17.22 2.65
C ARG A 72 -6.81 -18.60 2.34
N SER A 73 -7.39 -19.33 1.39
CA SER A 73 -6.94 -20.67 1.03
C SER A 73 -5.63 -20.73 0.23
N PHE A 74 -5.19 -19.62 -0.38
CA PHE A 74 -3.99 -19.62 -1.25
C PHE A 74 -3.12 -18.36 -1.16
N VAL A 75 -3.56 -17.33 -0.44
CA VAL A 75 -2.75 -16.13 -0.16
C VAL A 75 -2.20 -16.23 1.27
N PRO A 76 -0.87 -16.33 1.46
CA PRO A 76 -0.29 -16.63 2.77
C PRO A 76 -0.24 -15.44 3.72
N ALA A 77 -0.21 -14.21 3.20
CA ALA A 77 -0.02 -13.02 4.02
C ALA A 77 -0.65 -11.77 3.40
N ILE A 78 -1.00 -10.83 4.27
CA ILE A 78 -1.43 -9.47 3.93
C ILE A 78 -0.30 -8.51 4.29
N TYR A 79 0.09 -7.68 3.35
CA TYR A 79 1.03 -6.59 3.59
C TYR A 79 0.25 -5.31 3.81
N ASP A 80 0.33 -4.80 5.03
CA ASP A 80 -0.21 -3.51 5.37
C ASP A 80 0.82 -2.42 5.10
N ALA A 81 0.53 -1.53 4.15
CA ALA A 81 1.40 -0.43 3.77
C ALA A 81 0.77 0.91 4.14
N THR A 82 1.51 1.72 4.87
CA THR A 82 1.17 3.11 5.20
C THR A 82 2.21 4.03 4.59
N VAL A 83 1.76 5.03 3.85
CA VAL A 83 2.63 5.97 3.16
C VAL A 83 2.42 7.34 3.76
N ALA A 84 3.50 7.97 4.21
CA ALA A 84 3.50 9.36 4.63
C ALA A 84 4.47 10.17 3.79
N ILE A 85 4.17 11.45 3.64
CA ILE A 85 5.01 12.41 2.94
C ILE A 85 5.48 13.41 3.99
N PRO A 86 6.80 13.53 4.23
CA PRO A 86 7.35 14.54 5.11
C PRO A 86 6.80 15.93 4.78
N ILE A 87 6.52 16.75 5.80
CA ILE A 87 5.92 18.09 5.62
C ILE A 87 6.81 18.98 4.74
N ASN A 88 8.12 18.79 4.83
CA ASN A 88 9.12 19.55 4.09
C ASN A 88 9.34 19.06 2.66
N GLU A 89 8.73 17.93 2.28
CA GLU A 89 8.93 17.29 0.98
C GLU A 89 7.76 17.56 0.04
N PRO A 90 8.03 17.88 -1.24
CA PRO A 90 6.98 18.14 -2.20
C PRO A 90 6.20 16.86 -2.49
N ARG A 91 4.86 16.93 -2.37
CA ARG A 91 3.97 15.80 -2.65
C ARG A 91 4.22 15.21 -4.05
N PRO A 92 4.24 13.88 -4.22
CA PRO A 92 4.44 13.23 -5.50
C PRO A 92 3.19 13.42 -6.38
N THR A 93 3.20 14.44 -7.23
CA THR A 93 2.16 14.66 -8.23
C THR A 93 2.52 13.96 -9.54
N LEU A 94 1.52 13.55 -10.32
CA LEU A 94 1.74 12.91 -11.63
C LEU A 94 2.64 13.79 -12.52
N LEU A 95 2.42 15.11 -12.50
CA LEU A 95 3.22 16.07 -13.24
C LEU A 95 4.70 16.08 -12.79
N ARG A 96 4.99 15.93 -11.49
CA ARG A 96 6.36 15.83 -10.98
C ARG A 96 7.04 14.54 -11.42
N ILE A 97 6.31 13.43 -11.35
CA ILE A 97 6.78 12.11 -11.81
C ILE A 97 7.13 12.17 -13.30
N LEU A 98 6.23 12.70 -14.13
CA LEU A 98 6.46 12.87 -15.57
C LEU A 98 7.63 13.81 -15.88
N ARG A 99 7.84 14.84 -15.04
CA ARG A 99 8.99 15.76 -15.13
C ARG A 99 10.29 15.21 -14.52
N GLY A 100 10.30 13.95 -14.07
CA GLY A 100 11.48 13.32 -13.47
C GLY A 100 11.95 13.97 -12.17
N ARG A 101 11.06 14.67 -11.44
CA ARG A 101 11.38 15.28 -10.14
C ARG A 101 11.19 14.26 -9.03
N SER A 102 12.25 13.99 -8.26
CA SER A 102 12.17 13.13 -7.08
C SER A 102 11.30 13.77 -5.99
N SER A 103 10.67 12.92 -5.18
CA SER A 103 9.95 13.29 -3.98
C SER A 103 10.24 12.20 -2.95
N VAL A 104 10.55 12.58 -1.71
CA VAL A 104 10.76 11.60 -0.65
C VAL A 104 9.40 11.18 -0.08
N ILE A 105 9.24 9.89 0.14
CA ILE A 105 8.09 9.31 0.84
C ILE A 105 8.61 8.35 1.89
N HIS A 106 7.99 8.33 3.05
CA HIS A 106 8.24 7.32 4.07
C HIS A 106 7.17 6.24 3.92
N VAL A 107 7.60 4.98 3.89
CA VAL A 107 6.69 3.83 3.76
C VAL A 107 6.90 2.91 4.95
N HIS A 108 5.85 2.71 5.72
CA HIS A 108 5.80 1.70 6.78
C HIS A 108 5.07 0.48 6.25
N ILE A 109 5.73 -0.68 6.24
CA ILE A 109 5.16 -1.94 5.77
C ILE A 109 5.17 -2.94 6.93
N LYS A 110 4.01 -3.54 7.21
CA LYS A 110 3.87 -4.63 8.18
C LYS A 110 3.27 -5.85 7.50
N ARG A 111 3.89 -7.01 7.69
CA ARG A 111 3.37 -8.30 7.23
C ARG A 111 2.46 -8.88 8.31
N HIS A 112 1.29 -9.35 7.90
CA HIS A 112 0.34 -10.08 8.73
C HIS A 112 0.08 -11.44 8.07
N LEU A 113 0.19 -12.52 8.84
CA LEU A 113 -0.12 -13.85 8.31
C LEU A 113 -1.63 -13.99 8.16
N MET A 114 -2.06 -14.66 7.10
CA MET A 114 -3.49 -14.84 6.86
C MET A 114 -4.17 -15.68 7.95
N GLU A 115 -3.39 -16.57 8.58
CA GLU A 115 -3.80 -17.43 9.70
C GLU A 115 -4.06 -16.65 11.00
N GLU A 116 -3.46 -15.46 11.17
CA GLU A 116 -3.67 -14.60 12.35
C GLU A 116 -5.01 -13.85 12.28
N LEU A 117 -5.65 -13.79 11.10
CA LEU A 117 -6.89 -13.06 10.94
C LEU A 117 -8.08 -13.85 11.52
N PRO A 118 -9.03 -13.19 12.18
CA PRO A 118 -10.25 -13.86 12.67
C PRO A 118 -10.99 -14.60 11.55
N GLU A 119 -11.64 -15.72 11.88
CA GLU A 119 -12.45 -16.50 10.92
C GLU A 119 -13.83 -15.89 10.66
N THR A 120 -14.35 -15.09 11.59
CA THR A 120 -15.70 -14.52 11.47
C THR A 120 -15.69 -13.25 10.63
N ASN A 121 -16.73 -13.07 9.80
CA ASN A 121 -16.89 -11.86 8.98
C ASN A 121 -16.87 -10.57 9.81
N SER A 122 -17.47 -10.59 11.00
CA SER A 122 -17.45 -9.47 11.94
C SER A 122 -16.05 -9.24 12.52
N GLY A 123 -15.33 -10.31 12.86
CA GLY A 123 -13.95 -10.25 13.33
C GLY A 123 -13.00 -9.67 12.29
N ILE A 124 -13.09 -10.10 11.03
CA ILE A 124 -12.28 -9.56 9.93
C ILE A 124 -12.58 -8.07 9.71
N ALA A 125 -13.87 -7.69 9.77
CA ALA A 125 -14.27 -6.29 9.66
C ALA A 125 -13.72 -5.45 10.82
N GLN A 126 -13.71 -5.99 12.04
CA GLN A 126 -13.19 -5.31 13.21
C GLN A 126 -11.66 -5.16 13.13
N TRP A 127 -10.95 -6.23 12.79
CA TRP A 127 -9.50 -6.22 12.54
C TRP A 127 -9.11 -5.13 11.53
N CYS A 128 -9.87 -5.01 10.44
CA CYS A 128 -9.65 -3.97 9.42
C CYS A 128 -9.82 -2.55 10.00
N LYS A 129 -10.81 -2.33 10.88
CA LYS A 129 -11.00 -1.03 11.56
C LYS A 129 -9.87 -0.75 12.55
N ASP A 130 -9.48 -1.74 13.34
CA ASP A 130 -8.43 -1.60 14.36
C ASP A 130 -7.08 -1.25 13.71
N MET A 131 -6.78 -1.88 12.56
CA MET A 131 -5.61 -1.51 11.76
C MET A 131 -5.65 -0.05 11.31
N PHE A 132 -6.82 0.46 10.90
CA PHE A 132 -6.97 1.87 10.52
C PHE A 132 -6.82 2.83 11.69
N VAL A 133 -7.29 2.45 12.88
CA VAL A 133 -7.05 3.23 14.11
C VAL A 133 -5.55 3.28 14.43
N ALA A 134 -4.85 2.14 14.33
CA ALA A 134 -3.40 2.09 14.54
C ALA A 134 -2.63 2.94 13.52
N LYS A 135 -3.06 2.93 12.25
CA LYS A 135 -2.49 3.79 11.19
C LYS A 135 -2.70 5.27 11.46
N ASP A 136 -3.87 5.66 11.94
CA ASP A 136 -4.18 7.05 12.27
C ASP A 136 -3.20 7.59 13.32
N ALA A 137 -2.96 6.80 14.37
CA ALA A 137 -1.99 7.11 15.42
C ALA A 137 -0.55 7.13 14.89
N LEU A 138 -0.19 6.18 14.02
CA LEU A 138 1.14 6.09 13.42
C LEU A 138 1.43 7.26 12.46
N LEU A 139 0.42 7.74 11.73
CA LEU A 139 0.52 8.95 10.91
C LEU A 139 0.64 10.21 11.78
N GLU A 140 -0.07 10.28 12.90
CA GLU A 140 0.07 11.38 13.86
C GLU A 140 1.51 11.45 14.41
N GLN A 141 2.07 10.30 14.77
CA GLN A 141 3.47 10.21 15.21
C GLN A 141 4.45 10.65 14.11
N HIS A 142 4.20 10.26 12.86
CA HIS A 142 5.02 10.70 11.72
C HIS A 142 4.93 12.20 11.49
N LEU A 143 3.76 12.82 11.65
CA LEU A 143 3.62 14.28 11.52
C LEU A 143 4.46 15.05 12.54
N VAL A 144 4.65 14.50 13.74
CA VAL A 144 5.43 15.15 14.82
C VAL A 144 6.93 14.83 14.71
N ASN A 145 7.27 13.56 14.46
CA ASN A 145 8.65 13.07 14.56
C ASN A 145 9.35 12.91 13.20
N ASP A 146 8.63 13.08 12.09
CA ASP A 146 9.03 12.78 10.71
C ASP A 146 9.51 11.32 10.49
N THR A 147 9.25 10.43 11.45
CA THR A 147 9.56 9.00 11.40
C THR A 147 8.37 8.18 11.91
N PHE A 148 8.28 6.92 11.46
CA PHE A 148 7.28 5.95 11.94
C PHE A 148 7.68 5.23 13.23
N GLY A 149 8.77 5.66 13.88
CA GLY A 149 9.28 5.11 15.15
C GLY A 149 10.77 4.81 15.10
N ASP A 150 11.22 3.93 16.00
CA ASP A 150 12.65 3.63 16.25
C ASP A 150 13.28 2.61 15.30
N LYS A 151 12.51 2.05 14.34
CA LYS A 151 13.05 1.11 13.36
C LYS A 151 13.82 1.87 12.29
N ASP A 152 15.05 1.43 12.02
CA ASP A 152 15.92 2.05 11.01
C ASP A 152 15.20 2.17 9.66
N CYS A 153 15.13 3.41 9.16
CA CYS A 153 14.66 3.66 7.80
C CYS A 153 15.60 2.98 6.80
N GLN A 154 15.11 1.93 6.16
CA GLN A 154 15.80 1.29 5.05
C GLN A 154 15.67 2.18 3.82
N ASP A 155 16.75 2.91 3.48
CA ASP A 155 16.81 3.62 2.21
C ASP A 155 16.88 2.58 1.08
N ILE A 156 15.83 2.55 0.27
CA ILE A 156 15.69 1.64 -0.88
C ILE A 156 16.70 2.00 -1.99
N GLY A 157 17.60 2.96 -1.75
CA GLY A 157 18.81 3.20 -2.52
C GLY A 157 18.53 3.62 -3.96
N ARG A 158 17.35 4.19 -4.24
CA ARG A 158 17.05 4.64 -5.60
C ARG A 158 18.05 5.72 -5.97
N PRO A 159 18.84 5.54 -7.04
CA PRO A 159 19.72 6.60 -7.49
C PRO A 159 18.86 7.83 -7.80
N LYS A 160 19.18 8.98 -7.17
CA LYS A 160 18.54 10.28 -7.43
C LYS A 160 18.60 10.72 -8.90
N LYS A 161 19.31 9.99 -9.75
CA LYS A 161 19.37 10.19 -11.20
C LYS A 161 18.13 9.59 -11.84
N SER A 162 17.29 10.45 -12.39
CA SER A 162 16.09 10.11 -13.18
C SER A 162 16.32 8.91 -14.11
N LEU A 163 15.39 7.95 -14.12
CA LEU A 163 15.35 6.79 -15.04
C LEU A 163 15.59 7.20 -16.51
N PHE A 164 15.13 8.40 -16.91
CA PHE A 164 15.36 8.95 -18.24
C PHE A 164 16.84 9.15 -18.58
N ARG A 165 17.69 9.45 -17.59
CA ARG A 165 19.13 9.67 -17.81
C ARG A 165 19.87 8.34 -18.04
N GLN A 166 19.38 7.22 -17.51
CA GLN A 166 19.93 5.89 -17.80
C GLN A 166 19.58 5.43 -19.21
N VAL A 167 18.33 5.63 -19.65
CA VAL A 167 17.90 5.30 -21.01
C VAL A 167 18.65 6.16 -22.04
N PHE A 168 18.84 7.45 -21.79
CA PHE A 168 19.55 8.33 -22.73
C PHE A 168 21.04 7.96 -22.88
N ARG A 169 21.69 7.50 -21.82
CA ARG A 169 23.09 7.03 -21.87
C ARG A 169 23.23 5.69 -22.60
N MET A 170 22.21 4.84 -22.52
CA MET A 170 22.18 3.55 -23.21
C MET A 170 21.90 3.69 -24.71
N VAL A 171 21.20 4.75 -25.14
CA VAL A 171 20.86 4.98 -26.56
C VAL A 171 21.95 5.75 -27.32
N PHE A 172 22.81 6.52 -26.64
CA PHE A 172 23.79 7.42 -27.29
C PHE A 172 25.27 7.04 -27.06
N ASP A 173 25.58 5.89 -26.46
CA ASP A 173 26.96 5.41 -26.34
C ASP A 173 27.22 4.28 -27.36
N PRO A 174 27.92 4.54 -28.48
CA PRO A 174 28.19 3.53 -29.50
C PRO A 174 29.25 2.48 -29.08
N ALA A 175 29.79 2.55 -27.86
CA ALA A 175 30.89 1.68 -27.43
C ALA A 175 30.48 0.39 -26.67
N SER A 176 29.20 0.11 -26.44
CA SER A 176 28.77 -1.10 -25.72
C SER A 176 27.91 -2.05 -26.58
N VAL A 177 28.55 -2.72 -27.53
CA VAL A 177 28.06 -4.00 -28.07
C VAL A 177 28.41 -5.08 -27.05
N GLY A 178 27.44 -5.54 -26.27
CA GLY A 178 27.66 -6.70 -25.38
C GLY A 178 26.65 -6.81 -24.25
N SER A 179 25.77 -7.81 -24.35
CA SER A 179 24.96 -8.38 -23.28
C SER A 179 23.94 -7.46 -22.58
N ILE A 180 22.75 -7.38 -23.17
CA ILE A 180 21.51 -7.07 -22.45
C ILE A 180 21.14 -8.33 -21.66
N HIS A 181 21.79 -8.52 -20.50
CA HIS A 181 21.42 -9.54 -19.52
C HIS A 181 21.31 -8.88 -18.15
N THR A 182 20.41 -7.92 -18.03
CA THR A 182 19.85 -7.53 -16.73
C THR A 182 18.42 -7.08 -16.96
N LEU A 183 17.55 -8.05 -17.24
CA LEU A 183 16.21 -7.98 -16.69
C LEU A 183 16.41 -7.70 -15.20
N CYS A 184 15.95 -6.54 -14.74
CA CYS A 184 15.75 -6.27 -13.32
C CYS A 184 14.87 -7.41 -12.79
N ASN A 185 15.50 -8.47 -12.33
CA ASN A 185 14.94 -9.42 -11.40
C ASN A 185 14.56 -8.57 -10.19
N PHE A 186 13.28 -8.19 -10.12
CA PHE A 186 12.58 -7.95 -8.86
C PHE A 186 12.44 -9.32 -8.15
N SER A 187 13.55 -10.00 -7.93
CA SER A 187 13.69 -11.05 -6.92
C SER A 187 14.39 -10.39 -5.73
N GLY A 188 13.68 -9.45 -5.10
CA GLY A 188 13.98 -9.10 -3.73
C GLY A 188 13.56 -10.29 -2.89
N ASN A 189 14.46 -11.26 -2.73
CA ASN A 189 14.38 -12.21 -1.63
C ASN A 189 14.35 -11.36 -0.36
N CYS A 190 13.15 -11.20 0.22
CA CYS A 190 13.04 -10.88 1.63
C CYS A 190 13.59 -12.09 2.38
N TYR A 191 14.89 -12.07 2.62
CA TYR A 191 15.58 -13.03 3.47
C TYR A 191 15.14 -12.73 4.91
N ASP A 192 14.49 -13.70 5.54
CA ASP A 192 14.11 -13.69 6.95
C ASP A 192 15.26 -14.35 7.72
N PRO A 193 15.98 -13.66 8.61
CA PRO A 193 17.12 -14.26 9.31
C PRO A 193 16.72 -15.22 10.45
N ASP A 194 15.42 -15.40 10.73
CA ASP A 194 14.92 -16.23 11.84
C ASP A 194 13.83 -17.25 11.45
N ALA A 195 13.90 -17.84 10.24
CA ALA A 195 13.03 -18.95 9.79
C ALA A 195 13.82 -20.19 9.33
#